data_AF-A0A0T2Q6F8-F1
#
_entry.id   AF-A0A0T2Q6F8-F1
#
_cell.length_a   1.000
_cell.length_b   1.000
_cell.length_c   1.000
_cell.angle_alpha   90.00
_cell.angle_beta   90.00
_cell.angle_gamma   90.00
#
_symmetry.space_group_name_H-M   'P 1'
#
loop_
_entity.id
_entity.type
_entity.pdbx_description
1 polymer ?
#
loop_
_entity_poly.entity_id
_entity_poly.type
_entity_poly.pdbx_seq_one_letter_code
_entity_poly.pdbx_strand_id
1 'polypeptide(L)'
;MFNSTKLYARSFKPVEGGYLYYPHRWSQGFLISPDEYDQLIENWRRITSLRGQFKLIAFVMIVAIIQVALESALGFSDAVSSWMTIAIAFAVVAYILWKSTAAYRLVRQRAPIAPRRNRREAEADMAERFSWPFLLFALVLSLWFTFLFFLVALANPLIGLPLLILFGASAFMNARVAFRKWSTERSEA
;
A
#
# COMPACT_ATOMS: atom_id res chain seq x y z
N MET A 1 -9.27 15.29 3.94
CA MET A 1 -9.59 13.85 4.07
C MET A 1 -8.89 13.08 2.95
N PHE A 2 -8.17 12.00 3.27
CA PHE A 2 -7.46 11.21 2.26
C PHE A 2 -8.46 10.47 1.38
N ASN A 3 -8.53 10.82 0.08
CA ASN A 3 -9.38 10.14 -0.88
C ASN A 3 -8.57 9.06 -1.62
N SER A 4 -8.55 7.86 -1.04
CA SER A 4 -7.84 6.70 -1.59
C SER A 4 -8.36 6.25 -2.95
N THR A 5 -9.62 6.54 -3.27
CA THR A 5 -10.19 6.27 -4.61
C THR A 5 -9.59 7.19 -5.65
N LYS A 6 -9.44 8.49 -5.34
CA LYS A 6 -8.75 9.44 -6.22
C LYS A 6 -7.28 9.05 -6.41
N LEU A 7 -6.62 8.58 -5.35
CA LEU A 7 -5.24 8.08 -5.44
C LEU A 7 -5.14 6.84 -6.34
N TYR A 8 -6.07 5.90 -6.21
CA TYR A 8 -6.11 4.71 -7.05
C TYR A 8 -6.37 5.07 -8.53
N ALA A 9 -7.33 5.96 -8.78
CA ALA A 9 -7.67 6.47 -10.12
C ALA A 9 -6.47 7.11 -10.84
N ARG A 10 -5.57 7.80 -10.11
CA ARG A 10 -4.33 8.37 -10.67
C ARG A 10 -3.34 7.33 -11.22
N SER A 11 -3.56 6.04 -10.97
CA SER A 11 -2.73 4.99 -11.57
C SER A 11 -3.08 4.70 -13.04
N PHE A 12 -4.20 5.25 -13.52
CA PHE A 12 -4.75 5.04 -14.85
C PHE A 12 -4.69 6.36 -15.64
N LYS A 13 -3.85 6.40 -16.67
CA LYS A 13 -3.70 7.60 -17.52
C LYS A 13 -4.66 7.51 -18.71
N PRO A 14 -5.53 8.51 -18.96
CA PRO A 14 -6.44 8.47 -20.09
C PRO A 14 -5.66 8.44 -21.41
N VAL A 15 -6.07 7.57 -22.32
CA VAL A 15 -5.55 7.42 -23.69
C VAL A 15 -6.71 7.14 -24.65
N GLU A 16 -6.46 7.20 -25.95
CA GLU A 16 -7.46 6.77 -26.93
C GLU A 16 -7.86 5.30 -26.70
N GLY A 17 -9.16 5.04 -26.62
CA GLY A 17 -9.69 3.70 -26.37
C GLY A 17 -9.72 3.25 -24.91
N GLY A 18 -9.30 4.07 -23.94
CA GLY A 18 -9.46 3.76 -22.50
C GLY A 18 -8.38 4.37 -21.61
N TYR A 19 -7.71 3.52 -20.83
CA TYR A 19 -6.74 3.93 -19.82
C TYR A 19 -5.46 3.11 -19.88
N LEU A 20 -4.32 3.80 -19.79
CA LEU A 20 -3.01 3.21 -19.72
C LEU A 20 -2.61 2.96 -18.27
N TYR A 21 -2.26 1.72 -17.96
CA TYR A 21 -1.87 1.28 -16.62
C TYR A 21 -0.48 0.65 -16.62
N TYR A 22 0.33 1.04 -15.63
CA TYR A 22 1.66 0.47 -15.39
C TYR A 22 1.70 -0.19 -14.01
N PRO A 23 1.72 -1.54 -13.93
CA PRO A 23 1.70 -2.26 -12.66
C PRO A 23 2.84 -1.89 -11.70
N HIS A 24 4.06 -1.76 -12.22
CA HIS A 24 5.21 -1.30 -11.47
C HIS A 24 6.08 -0.37 -12.33
N ARG A 25 7.05 0.31 -11.68
CA ARG A 25 7.99 1.24 -12.36
C ARG A 25 8.84 0.61 -13.47
N TRP A 26 8.84 -0.71 -13.54
CA TRP A 26 9.63 -1.48 -14.50
C TRP A 26 8.76 -2.23 -15.51
N SER A 27 7.44 -2.10 -15.44
CA SER A 27 6.52 -2.73 -16.38
C SER A 27 6.44 -1.91 -17.67
N GLN A 28 6.02 -2.59 -18.72
CA GLN A 28 5.38 -1.96 -19.87
C GLN A 28 3.97 -1.47 -19.51
N GLY A 29 3.37 -0.69 -20.42
CA GLY A 29 2.03 -0.14 -20.24
C GLY A 29 0.98 -1.04 -20.85
N PHE A 30 -0.13 -1.21 -20.15
CA PHE A 30 -1.25 -2.06 -20.54
C PHE A 30 -2.52 -1.23 -20.71
N LEU A 31 -3.35 -1.60 -21.69
CA LEU A 31 -4.64 -0.98 -21.91
C LEU A 31 -5.68 -1.58 -20.97
N ILE A 32 -6.46 -0.69 -20.38
CA ILE A 32 -7.65 -1.00 -19.60
C ILE A 32 -8.81 -0.30 -20.30
N SER A 33 -9.83 -1.05 -20.67
CA SER A 33 -11.04 -0.50 -21.28
C SER A 33 -11.81 0.38 -20.29
N PRO A 34 -12.69 1.28 -20.77
CA PRO A 34 -13.53 2.10 -19.89
C PRO A 34 -14.35 1.27 -18.88
N ASP A 35 -14.98 0.19 -19.34
CA ASP A 35 -15.80 -0.69 -18.49
C ASP A 35 -14.97 -1.37 -17.38
N GLU A 36 -13.76 -1.81 -17.70
CA GLU A 36 -12.84 -2.39 -16.73
C GLU A 36 -12.35 -1.37 -15.72
N TYR A 37 -12.07 -0.15 -16.17
CA TYR A 37 -11.71 0.95 -15.28
C TYR A 37 -12.83 1.23 -14.29
N ASP A 38 -14.07 1.35 -14.74
CA ASP A 38 -15.23 1.60 -13.87
C ASP A 38 -15.42 0.49 -12.83
N GLN A 39 -15.28 -0.78 -13.25
CA GLN A 39 -15.32 -1.91 -12.33
C GLN A 39 -14.19 -1.87 -11.30
N LEU A 40 -12.97 -1.50 -11.71
CA LEU A 40 -11.83 -1.37 -10.80
C LEU A 40 -12.03 -0.25 -9.79
N ILE A 41 -12.50 0.92 -10.24
CA ILE A 41 -12.79 2.07 -9.37
C ILE A 41 -13.92 1.74 -8.39
N GLU A 42 -15.01 1.15 -8.85
CA GLU A 42 -16.15 0.81 -8.00
C GLU A 42 -15.78 -0.26 -6.96
N ASN A 43 -15.04 -1.29 -7.35
CA ASN A 43 -14.54 -2.30 -6.43
C ASN A 43 -13.64 -1.68 -5.35
N TRP A 44 -12.74 -0.78 -5.74
CA TRP A 44 -11.87 -0.09 -4.79
C TRP A 44 -12.68 0.83 -3.87
N ARG A 45 -13.62 1.59 -4.42
CA ARG A 45 -14.53 2.47 -3.67
C ARG A 45 -15.32 1.71 -2.62
N ARG A 46 -15.81 0.50 -2.91
CA ARG A 46 -16.54 -0.32 -1.93
C ARG A 46 -15.68 -0.63 -0.71
N ILE A 47 -14.41 -0.97 -0.92
CA ILE A 47 -13.45 -1.29 0.14
C ILE A 47 -13.09 -0.04 0.95
N THR A 48 -12.85 1.07 0.27
CA THR A 48 -12.37 2.30 0.90
C THR A 48 -13.48 3.20 1.42
N SER A 49 -14.75 2.92 1.09
CA SER A 49 -15.92 3.61 1.64
C SER A 49 -15.97 3.47 3.16
N LEU A 50 -16.61 4.43 3.84
CA LEU A 50 -16.84 4.34 5.28
C LEU A 50 -17.51 3.02 5.66
N ARG A 51 -18.53 2.59 4.90
CA ARG A 51 -19.19 1.29 5.11
C ARG A 51 -18.23 0.10 4.96
N GLY A 52 -17.33 0.15 3.98
CA GLY A 52 -16.29 -0.86 3.78
C GLY A 52 -15.29 -0.91 4.93
N GLN A 53 -14.81 0.26 5.36
CA GLN A 53 -13.93 0.41 6.52
C GLN A 53 -14.59 -0.09 7.81
N PHE A 54 -15.85 0.29 8.07
CA PHE A 54 -16.62 -0.21 9.21
C PHE A 54 -16.77 -1.73 9.18
N LYS A 55 -17.04 -2.33 8.02
CA LYS A 55 -17.10 -3.80 7.88
C LYS A 55 -15.76 -4.45 8.19
N LEU A 56 -14.66 -3.88 7.71
CA LEU A 56 -13.32 -4.40 7.98
C LEU A 56 -12.96 -4.29 9.47
N ILE A 57 -13.25 -3.13 10.09
CA ILE A 57 -13.02 -2.90 11.52
C ILE A 57 -13.89 -3.85 12.35
N ALA A 58 -15.18 -3.95 12.03
CA ALA A 58 -16.10 -4.86 12.72
C ALA A 58 -15.63 -6.33 12.61
N PHE A 59 -15.17 -6.75 11.42
CA PHE A 59 -14.59 -8.07 11.23
C PHE A 59 -13.36 -8.28 12.13
N VAL A 60 -12.40 -7.35 12.14
CA VAL A 60 -11.21 -7.44 13.00
C VAL A 60 -11.59 -7.49 14.48
N MET A 61 -12.56 -6.67 14.91
CA MET A 61 -13.07 -6.69 16.29
C MET A 61 -13.70 -8.03 16.65
N ILE A 62 -14.53 -8.60 15.77
CA ILE A 62 -15.14 -9.92 16.00
C ILE A 62 -14.07 -10.99 16.12
N VAL A 63 -13.08 -11.00 15.22
CA VAL A 63 -11.97 -11.97 15.28
C VAL A 63 -11.16 -11.81 16.57
N ALA A 64 -10.88 -10.58 17.01
CA ALA A 64 -10.18 -10.32 18.27
C ALA A 64 -10.99 -10.80 19.49
N ILE A 65 -12.31 -10.58 19.52
CA ILE A 65 -13.18 -11.08 20.59
C ILE A 65 -13.19 -12.61 20.64
N ILE A 66 -13.29 -13.26 19.47
CA ILE A 66 -13.22 -14.73 19.36
C ILE A 66 -11.87 -15.23 19.86
N GLN A 67 -10.77 -14.56 19.48
CA GLN A 67 -9.44 -14.92 19.95
C GLN A 67 -9.34 -14.85 21.48
N VAL A 68 -9.77 -13.75 22.11
CA VAL A 68 -9.76 -13.59 23.57
C VAL A 68 -10.61 -14.65 24.27
N ALA A 69 -11.79 -14.97 23.70
CA ALA A 69 -12.65 -16.02 24.24
C ALA A 69 -11.99 -17.41 24.16
N LEU A 70 -11.31 -17.72 23.06
CA LEU A 70 -10.56 -18.98 22.89
C LEU A 70 -9.36 -19.04 23.83
N GLU A 71 -8.61 -17.95 23.98
CA GLU A 71 -7.49 -17.85 24.93
C GLU A 71 -7.96 -18.13 26.36
N SER A 72 -9.08 -17.53 26.77
CA SER A 72 -9.67 -17.76 28.09
C SER A 72 -10.22 -19.18 28.28
N ALA A 73 -10.80 -19.78 27.24
CA ALA A 73 -11.40 -21.12 27.32
C ALA A 73 -10.37 -22.25 27.24
N LEU A 74 -9.29 -22.07 26.48
CA LEU A 74 -8.31 -23.12 26.16
C LEU A 74 -6.96 -22.92 26.86
N GLY A 75 -6.75 -21.78 27.53
CA GLY A 75 -5.53 -21.50 28.29
C GLY A 75 -4.28 -21.45 27.41
N PHE A 76 -4.34 -20.72 26.30
CA PHE A 76 -3.20 -20.60 25.39
C PHE A 76 -2.00 -19.91 26.06
N SER A 77 -0.79 -20.38 25.75
CA SER A 77 0.43 -19.67 26.12
C SER A 77 0.54 -18.31 25.42
N ASP A 78 1.23 -17.36 26.04
CA ASP A 78 1.50 -16.02 25.47
C ASP A 78 2.12 -16.07 24.07
N ALA A 79 2.95 -17.09 23.80
CA ALA A 79 3.54 -17.31 22.49
C ALA A 79 2.48 -17.64 21.42
N VAL A 80 1.52 -18.52 21.74
CA VAL A 80 0.44 -18.90 20.82
C VAL A 80 -0.48 -17.70 20.57
N SER A 81 -0.85 -16.95 21.60
CA SER A 81 -1.63 -15.72 21.49
C SER A 81 -0.94 -14.68 20.59
N SER A 82 0.36 -14.48 20.78
CA SER A 82 1.16 -13.56 19.95
C SER A 82 1.16 -13.98 18.48
N TRP A 83 1.36 -15.27 18.18
CA TRP A 83 1.34 -15.77 16.81
C TRP A 83 -0.04 -15.66 16.15
N MET A 84 -1.12 -15.92 16.88
CA MET A 84 -2.49 -15.74 16.38
C MET A 84 -2.75 -14.28 16.01
N THR A 85 -2.37 -13.35 16.88
CA THR A 85 -2.51 -11.91 16.64
C THR A 85 -1.75 -11.48 15.37
N ILE A 86 -0.49 -11.93 15.23
CA ILE A 86 0.33 -11.67 14.04
C ILE A 86 -0.34 -12.25 12.79
N ALA A 87 -0.86 -13.47 12.85
CA ALA A 87 -1.52 -14.12 11.73
C ALA A 87 -2.79 -13.38 11.29
N ILE A 88 -3.60 -12.88 12.23
CA ILE A 88 -4.80 -12.08 11.93
C ILE A 88 -4.42 -10.76 11.26
N ALA A 89 -3.44 -10.05 11.82
CA ALA A 89 -2.95 -8.81 11.23
C ALA A 89 -2.40 -9.05 9.81
N PHE A 90 -1.64 -10.12 9.62
CA PHE A 90 -1.11 -10.52 8.32
C PHE A 90 -2.22 -10.86 7.33
N ALA A 91 -3.26 -11.58 7.74
CA ALA A 91 -4.40 -11.92 6.89
C ALA A 91 -5.16 -10.67 6.40
N VAL A 92 -5.36 -9.69 7.28
CA VAL A 92 -5.99 -8.41 6.92
C VAL A 92 -5.14 -7.64 5.91
N VAL A 93 -3.83 -7.52 6.16
CA VAL A 93 -2.90 -6.87 5.24
C VAL A 93 -2.88 -7.58 3.89
N ALA A 94 -2.76 -8.92 3.90
CA ALA A 94 -2.78 -9.75 2.70
C ALA A 94 -4.08 -9.56 1.90
N TYR A 95 -5.24 -9.47 2.57
CA TYR A 95 -6.52 -9.19 1.92
C TYR A 95 -6.53 -7.82 1.23
N ILE A 96 -6.06 -6.77 1.91
CA ILE A 96 -5.99 -5.41 1.33
C ILE A 96 -5.03 -5.39 0.13
N LEU A 97 -3.86 -6.01 0.24
CA LEU A 97 -2.88 -6.14 -0.84
C LEU A 97 -3.43 -6.95 -2.02
N TRP A 98 -4.19 -8.01 -1.73
CA TRP A 98 -4.88 -8.78 -2.76
C TRP A 98 -5.91 -7.93 -3.50
N LYS A 99 -6.63 -7.04 -2.81
CA LYS A 99 -7.56 -6.13 -3.49
C LYS A 99 -6.84 -5.04 -4.29
N SER A 100 -5.72 -4.49 -3.79
CA SER A 100 -4.98 -3.45 -4.51
C SER A 100 -4.33 -3.97 -5.81
N THR A 101 -4.05 -5.27 -5.89
CA THR A 101 -3.50 -5.93 -7.08
C THR A 101 -4.55 -6.31 -8.13
N ALA A 102 -5.82 -5.89 -8.00
CA ALA A 102 -6.87 -6.22 -8.96
C ALA A 102 -6.54 -5.80 -10.41
N ALA A 103 -6.06 -4.57 -10.60
CA ALA A 103 -5.65 -4.07 -11.92
C ALA A 103 -4.48 -4.87 -12.49
N TYR A 104 -3.48 -5.23 -11.67
CA TYR A 104 -2.38 -6.09 -12.11
C TYR A 104 -2.86 -7.47 -12.55
N ARG A 105 -3.76 -8.11 -11.78
CA ARG A 105 -4.33 -9.41 -12.13
C ARG A 105 -5.09 -9.36 -13.46
N LEU A 106 -5.80 -8.27 -13.73
CA LEU A 106 -6.54 -8.06 -14.97
C LEU A 106 -5.61 -8.04 -16.19
N VAL A 107 -4.44 -7.39 -16.07
CA VAL A 107 -3.54 -7.16 -17.20
C VAL A 107 -2.40 -8.17 -17.33
N ARG A 108 -2.19 -9.06 -16.33
CA ARG A 108 -1.03 -9.96 -16.26
C ARG A 108 -0.79 -10.82 -17.50
N GLN A 109 -1.83 -11.18 -18.23
CA GLN A 109 -1.77 -12.05 -19.42
C GLN A 109 -1.96 -11.30 -20.75
N ARG A 110 -2.03 -9.96 -20.72
CA ARG A 110 -2.27 -9.15 -21.91
C ARG A 110 -0.95 -8.78 -22.60
N ALA A 111 -1.03 -8.55 -23.90
CA ALA A 111 0.07 -7.91 -24.61
C ALA A 111 0.20 -6.44 -24.15
N PRO A 112 1.42 -5.96 -23.90
CA PRO A 112 1.68 -4.56 -23.61
C PRO A 112 1.38 -3.71 -24.85
N ILE A 113 0.79 -2.52 -24.65
CA ILE A 113 0.51 -1.56 -25.72
C ILE A 113 1.50 -0.39 -25.76
N ALA A 114 2.25 -0.19 -24.67
CA ALA A 114 3.22 0.89 -24.56
C ALA A 114 4.55 0.37 -23.98
N PRO A 115 5.69 0.95 -24.39
CA PRO A 115 6.98 0.57 -23.86
C PRO A 115 7.09 0.90 -22.37
N ARG A 116 8.12 0.35 -21.74
CA ARG A 116 8.46 0.68 -20.36
C ARG A 116 8.85 2.16 -20.27
N ARG A 117 8.34 2.84 -19.24
CA ARG A 117 8.71 4.22 -18.92
C ARG A 117 10.17 4.35 -18.56
N ASN A 118 10.75 5.49 -18.91
CA ASN A 118 12.09 5.80 -18.43
C ASN A 118 12.07 6.04 -16.90
N ARG A 119 13.22 5.97 -16.25
CA ARG A 119 13.32 6.10 -14.78
C ARG A 119 12.79 7.45 -14.28
N ARG A 120 12.99 8.53 -15.03
CA ARG A 120 12.57 9.88 -14.64
C ARG A 120 11.05 10.04 -14.71
N GLU A 121 10.43 9.58 -15.79
CA GLU A 121 8.98 9.53 -15.96
C GLU A 121 8.32 8.70 -14.87
N ALA A 122 8.84 7.50 -14.60
CA ALA A 122 8.28 6.66 -13.54
C ALA A 122 8.38 7.31 -12.14
N GLU A 123 9.47 8.05 -11.87
CA GLU A 123 9.64 8.78 -10.61
C GLU A 123 8.71 10.00 -10.52
N ALA A 124 8.57 10.78 -11.60
CA ALA A 124 7.66 11.93 -11.67
C ALA A 124 6.20 11.51 -11.49
N ASP A 125 5.79 10.45 -12.18
CA ASP A 125 4.44 9.90 -12.14
C ASP A 125 4.12 9.31 -10.76
N MET A 126 5.11 8.73 -10.05
CA MET A 126 4.96 8.34 -8.64
C MET A 126 4.81 9.56 -7.71
N ALA A 127 5.58 10.62 -7.93
CA ALA A 127 5.53 11.84 -7.14
C ALA A 127 4.19 12.60 -7.31
N GLU A 128 3.62 12.57 -8.51
CA GLU A 128 2.33 13.19 -8.80
C GLU A 128 1.16 12.44 -8.14
N ARG A 129 1.23 11.09 -8.09
CA ARG A 129 0.19 10.24 -7.49
C ARG A 129 -0.09 10.63 -6.05
N PHE A 130 0.95 10.79 -5.23
CA PHE A 130 0.81 11.05 -3.80
C PHE A 130 0.68 12.54 -3.47
N SER A 131 -0.20 12.88 -2.52
CA SER A 131 -0.31 14.25 -2.01
C SER A 131 0.82 14.57 -1.02
N TRP A 132 1.21 15.84 -0.91
CA TRP A 132 2.20 16.29 0.07
C TRP A 132 1.89 15.85 1.51
N PRO A 133 0.64 16.03 2.02
CA PRO A 133 0.30 15.57 3.36
C PRO A 133 0.51 14.06 3.55
N PHE A 134 0.18 13.25 2.52
CA PHE A 134 0.39 11.80 2.60
C PHE A 134 1.87 11.44 2.62
N LEU A 135 2.70 12.08 1.78
CA LEU A 135 4.14 11.82 1.74
C LEU A 135 4.83 12.21 3.05
N LEU A 136 4.47 13.38 3.61
CA LEU A 136 4.99 13.82 4.90
C LEU A 136 4.56 12.87 6.02
N PHE A 137 3.28 12.50 6.07
CA PHE A 137 2.78 11.54 7.03
C PHE A 137 3.51 10.19 6.92
N ALA A 138 3.61 9.63 5.70
CA ALA A 138 4.29 8.37 5.46
C ALA A 138 5.78 8.43 5.83
N LEU A 139 6.44 9.56 5.55
CA LEU A 139 7.84 9.78 5.92
C LEU A 139 8.01 9.82 7.44
N VAL A 140 7.25 10.67 8.14
CA VAL A 140 7.30 10.78 9.62
C VAL A 140 7.00 9.43 10.27
N LEU A 141 5.97 8.74 9.81
CA LEU A 141 5.61 7.42 10.33
C LEU A 141 6.72 6.40 10.09
N SER A 142 7.31 6.38 8.89
CA SER A 142 8.42 5.46 8.59
C SER A 142 9.69 5.78 9.39
N LEU A 143 10.00 7.05 9.63
CA LEU A 143 11.12 7.47 10.49
C LEU A 143 10.87 7.08 11.95
N TRP A 144 9.65 7.27 12.45
CA TRP A 144 9.24 6.86 13.78
C TRP A 144 9.43 5.35 13.98
N PHE A 145 8.92 4.52 13.06
CA PHE A 145 9.12 3.07 13.13
C PHE A 145 10.60 2.68 12.98
N THR A 146 11.36 3.36 12.13
CA THR A 146 12.81 3.13 12.01
C THR A 146 13.51 3.39 13.35
N PHE A 147 13.17 4.48 14.04
CA PHE A 147 13.71 4.78 15.37
C PHE A 147 13.28 3.73 16.42
N LEU A 148 12.00 3.35 16.42
CA LEU A 148 11.50 2.30 17.32
C LEU A 148 12.24 0.98 17.11
N PHE A 149 12.40 0.53 15.87
CA PHE A 149 13.08 -0.73 15.57
C PHE A 149 14.59 -0.65 15.73
N PHE A 150 15.17 0.55 15.68
CA PHE A 150 16.55 0.75 16.13
C PHE A 150 16.69 0.44 17.62
N LEU A 151 15.78 0.94 18.47
CA LEU A 151 15.77 0.59 19.90
C LEU A 151 15.54 -0.91 20.13
N VAL A 152 14.64 -1.53 19.36
CA VAL A 152 14.43 -2.99 19.42
C VAL A 152 15.68 -3.74 18.98
N ALA A 153 16.42 -3.27 17.97
CA ALA A 153 17.65 -3.91 17.51
C ALA A 153 18.75 -3.86 18.56
N LEU A 154 18.80 -2.82 19.40
CA LEU A 154 19.72 -2.74 20.53
C LEU A 154 19.40 -3.80 21.60
N ALA A 155 18.12 -4.10 21.83
CA ALA A 155 17.67 -5.06 22.83
C ALA A 155 17.64 -6.52 22.32
N ASN A 156 17.20 -6.72 21.08
CA ASN A 156 17.07 -8.02 20.43
C ASN A 156 17.43 -7.88 18.94
N PRO A 157 18.72 -8.07 18.60
CA PRO A 157 19.21 -7.89 17.23
C PRO A 157 18.53 -8.80 16.21
N LEU A 158 18.15 -10.02 16.60
CA LEU A 158 17.53 -11.01 15.70
C LEU A 158 16.20 -10.53 15.14
N ILE A 159 15.41 -9.81 15.94
CA ILE A 159 14.11 -9.27 15.53
C ILE A 159 14.25 -7.83 15.04
N GLY A 160 15.04 -7.02 15.73
CA GLY A 160 15.15 -5.60 15.45
C GLY A 160 15.88 -5.26 14.16
N LEU A 161 16.95 -5.97 13.79
CA LEU A 161 17.69 -5.67 12.55
C LEU A 161 16.86 -5.87 11.27
N PRO A 162 16.13 -6.99 11.08
CA PRO A 162 15.26 -7.14 9.91
C PRO A 162 14.19 -6.05 9.81
N LEU A 163 13.55 -5.70 10.94
CA LEU A 163 12.52 -4.65 10.97
C LEU A 163 13.13 -3.27 10.73
N LEU A 164 14.29 -2.97 11.30
CA LEU A 164 15.02 -1.73 11.06
C LEU A 164 15.37 -1.56 9.57
N ILE A 165 15.86 -2.63 8.92
CA ILE A 165 16.16 -2.60 7.48
C ILE A 165 14.89 -2.35 6.66
N LEU A 166 13.80 -3.06 6.98
CA LEU A 166 12.53 -2.92 6.27
C LEU A 166 11.98 -1.48 6.35
N PHE A 167 11.88 -0.93 7.56
CA PHE A 167 11.34 0.41 7.77
C PHE A 167 12.32 1.52 7.36
N GLY A 168 13.63 1.29 7.51
CA GLY A 168 14.67 2.19 6.99
C GLY A 168 14.63 2.29 5.47
N ALA A 169 14.45 1.17 4.76
CA ALA A 169 14.26 1.16 3.31
C ALA A 169 12.97 1.89 2.92
N SER A 170 11.88 1.71 3.67
CA SER A 170 10.63 2.46 3.46
C SER A 170 10.83 3.97 3.66
N ALA A 171 11.52 4.38 4.72
CA ALA A 171 11.80 5.79 5.01
C ALA A 171 12.65 6.43 3.91
N PHE A 172 13.70 5.73 3.47
CA PHE A 172 14.52 6.15 2.34
C PHE A 172 13.69 6.32 1.05
N MET A 173 12.82 5.35 0.74
CA MET A 173 11.96 5.42 -0.43
C MET A 173 10.96 6.58 -0.34
N ASN A 174 10.32 6.79 0.80
CA ASN A 174 9.41 7.92 1.04
C ASN A 174 10.13 9.26 0.92
N ALA A 175 11.31 9.40 1.52
CA ALA A 175 12.13 10.61 1.44
C ALA A 175 12.55 10.91 -0.01
N ARG A 176 12.94 9.88 -0.77
CA ARG A 176 13.29 10.02 -2.18
C ARG A 176 12.11 10.47 -3.03
N VAL A 177 10.90 9.93 -2.81
CA VAL A 177 9.69 10.36 -3.51
C VAL A 177 9.34 11.81 -3.16
N ALA A 178 9.43 12.19 -1.88
CA ALA A 178 9.19 13.57 -1.43
C ALA A 178 10.19 14.56 -2.05
N PHE A 179 11.49 14.22 -2.05
CA PHE A 179 12.52 15.06 -2.67
C PHE A 179 12.30 15.23 -4.18
N ARG A 180 11.87 14.17 -4.87
CA ARG A 180 11.54 14.25 -6.29
C ARG A 180 10.36 15.16 -6.55
N LYS A 181 9.28 15.00 -5.79
CA LYS A 181 8.10 15.87 -5.89
C LYS A 181 8.48 17.34 -5.73
N TRP A 182 9.29 17.65 -4.72
CA TRP A 182 9.80 19.00 -4.49
C TRP A 182 10.66 19.53 -5.65
N SER A 183 11.53 18.68 -6.21
CA SER A 183 12.38 19.08 -7.34
C SER A 183 11.58 19.38 -8.60
N THR A 184 10.51 18.62 -8.88
CA THR A 184 9.65 18.81 -10.05
C THR A 184 8.82 20.09 -9.92
N GLU A 185 8.21 20.32 -8.76
CA GLU A 185 7.43 21.55 -8.51
C GLU A 185 8.30 22.82 -8.57
N ARG A 186 9.59 22.74 -8.17
CA ARG A 186 10.53 23.86 -8.31
C ARG A 186 10.99 24.13 -9.73
N SER A 187 11.00 23.14 -10.62
CA SER A 187 11.39 23.36 -12.02
C SER A 187 10.27 23.94 -12.87
N GLU A 188 9.03 23.90 -12.37
CA GLU A 188 7.83 24.39 -13.04
C GLU A 188 7.37 25.77 -12.53
N ALA A 189 7.99 26.28 -11.46
CA ALA A 189 7.72 27.56 -10.81
C ALA A 189 8.76 28.61 -11.20
#